data_AF-A0A3E1DZ48-F1
#
_entry.id   AF-A0A3E1DZ48-F1
#
_cell.length_a   1.000
_cell.length_b   1.000
_cell.length_c   1.000
_cell.angle_alpha   90.00
_cell.angle_beta   90.00
_cell.angle_gamma   90.00
#
_symmetry.space_group_name_H-M   'P 1'
#
loop_
_entity.id
_entity.type
_entity.pdbx_description
1 polymer ?
#
loop_
_entity_poly.entity_id
_entity_poly.type
_entity_poly.pdbx_seq_one_letter_code
_entity_poly.pdbx_strand_id
1 'polypeptide(L)'
;MRNKYAKRVQRQGFTLVELALFVVVVSIVSALAVPAFEKVSQSSSKARDMENARQAASVAQGAEAAGVSLLNPGSTVEEMLRRLNAGVTPTRGAISGQTFQLKTREAEIPGIARFLRMQNGLLVYVGP
;
A
#
# COMPACT_ATOMS: atom_id res chain seq x y z
N MET A 1 25.40 52.45 45.23
CA MET A 1 26.44 52.27 44.19
C MET A 1 25.83 51.53 43.01
N ARG A 2 25.81 52.13 41.80
CA ARG A 2 25.05 51.64 40.63
C ARG A 2 25.96 50.80 39.73
N ASN A 3 25.69 49.50 39.60
CA ASN A 3 26.53 48.57 38.83
C ASN A 3 26.45 48.86 37.32
N LYS A 4 27.58 49.23 36.71
CA LYS A 4 27.70 49.74 35.33
C LYS A 4 28.22 48.69 34.33
N TYR A 5 27.79 47.43 34.44
CA TYR A 5 28.23 46.39 33.49
C TYR A 5 27.07 45.47 33.07
N ALA A 6 26.05 46.05 32.42
CA ALA A 6 25.08 45.24 31.68
C ALA A 6 25.77 44.72 30.39
N LYS A 7 26.12 43.43 30.39
CA LYS A 7 26.69 42.73 29.23
C LYS A 7 25.66 42.78 28.08
N ARG A 8 25.93 43.56 27.03
CA ARG A 8 25.07 43.58 25.84
C ARG A 8 25.17 42.22 25.16
N VAL A 9 24.11 41.43 25.22
CA VAL A 9 23.98 40.24 24.37
C VAL A 9 23.83 40.75 22.94
N GLN A 10 24.87 40.59 22.10
CA GLN A 10 24.74 40.86 20.67
C GLN A 10 23.74 39.85 20.10
N ARG A 11 22.58 40.34 19.65
CA ARG A 11 21.68 39.56 18.83
C ARG A 11 22.30 39.47 17.44
N GLN A 12 22.87 38.32 17.11
CA GLN A 12 23.25 38.01 15.73
C GLN A 12 21.97 37.79 14.93
N GLY A 13 21.73 38.65 13.94
CA GLY A 13 20.63 38.51 12.99
C GLY A 13 21.06 37.69 11.78
N PHE A 14 20.10 37.03 11.14
CA PHE A 14 20.31 36.30 9.91
C PHE A 14 20.48 37.27 8.73
N THR A 15 21.44 37.02 7.85
CA THR A 15 21.68 37.86 6.68
C THR A 15 20.77 37.46 5.51
N LEU A 16 20.48 38.41 4.62
CA LEU A 16 19.74 38.12 3.38
C LEU A 16 20.47 37.10 2.50
N VAL A 17 21.80 37.13 2.50
CA VAL A 17 22.63 36.23 1.71
C VAL A 17 22.54 34.80 2.23
N GLU A 18 22.53 34.60 3.55
CA GLU A 18 22.34 33.27 4.14
C GLU A 18 20.96 32.69 3.79
N LEU A 19 19.90 33.51 3.80
CA LEU A 19 18.56 33.06 3.39
C LEU A 19 18.54 32.66 1.92
N ALA A 20 19.12 33.49 1.06
CA ALA A 20 19.14 33.28 -0.38
C ALA A 20 19.91 31.98 -0.72
N LEU A 21 21.10 31.80 -0.15
CA LEU A 21 21.90 30.60 -0.39
C LEU A 21 21.20 29.34 0.16
N PHE A 22 20.52 29.44 1.31
CA PHE A 22 19.78 28.32 1.88
C PHE A 22 18.67 27.83 0.96
N VAL A 23 17.83 28.74 0.44
CA VAL A 23 16.74 28.38 -0.48
C VAL A 23 17.30 27.81 -1.79
N VAL A 24 18.40 28.34 -2.30
CA VAL A 24 19.09 27.80 -3.49
C VAL A 24 19.54 26.36 -3.25
N VAL A 25 20.23 26.07 -2.15
CA VAL A 25 20.70 24.69 -1.88
C VAL A 25 19.53 23.74 -1.65
N VAL A 26 18.54 24.13 -0.85
CA VAL A 26 17.36 23.28 -0.57
C VAL A 26 16.56 23.01 -1.84
N SER A 27 16.40 23.99 -2.73
CA SER A 27 15.67 23.80 -3.99
C SER A 27 16.37 22.80 -4.92
N ILE A 28 17.70 22.86 -5.02
CA ILE A 28 18.48 21.91 -5.83
C ILE A 28 18.37 20.48 -5.26
N VAL A 29 18.54 20.32 -3.94
CA VAL A 29 18.41 19.01 -3.29
C VAL A 29 16.99 18.46 -3.44
N SER A 30 15.97 19.31 -3.23
CA SER A 30 14.56 18.93 -3.36
C SER A 30 14.22 18.49 -4.79
N ALA A 31 14.73 19.18 -5.81
CA ALA A 31 14.50 18.84 -7.21
C ALA A 31 15.00 17.43 -7.56
N LEU A 32 16.09 16.97 -6.95
CA LEU A 32 16.61 15.60 -7.13
C LEU A 32 15.89 14.58 -6.23
N ALA A 33 15.50 14.98 -5.02
CA ALA A 33 14.91 14.08 -4.04
C ALA A 33 13.46 13.69 -4.37
N VAL A 34 12.61 14.63 -4.81
CA VAL A 34 11.19 14.40 -5.10
C VAL A 34 10.95 13.24 -6.09
N PRO A 35 11.57 13.19 -7.29
CA PRO A 35 11.33 12.09 -8.24
C PRO A 35 11.88 10.75 -7.72
N ALA A 36 12.93 10.76 -6.90
CA ALA A 36 13.44 9.53 -6.28
C ALA A 36 12.43 8.95 -5.27
N PHE A 37 11.80 9.80 -4.46
CA PHE A 37 10.74 9.37 -3.55
C PHE A 37 9.52 8.81 -4.28
N GLU A 38 9.13 9.42 -5.40
CA GLU A 38 8.01 8.93 -6.20
C GLU A 38 8.26 7.50 -6.71
N LYS A 39 9.46 7.25 -7.26
CA LYS A 39 9.86 5.90 -7.72
C LYS A 39 9.82 4.87 -6.60
N VAL A 40 10.34 5.22 -5.41
CA VAL A 40 10.32 4.32 -4.25
C VAL A 40 8.88 4.03 -3.80
N SER A 41 8.03 5.04 -3.73
CA SER A 41 6.60 4.88 -3.37
C SER A 41 5.83 4.00 -4.37
N GLN A 42 6.03 4.23 -5.68
CA GLN A 42 5.42 3.41 -6.72
C GLN A 42 5.90 1.96 -6.65
N SER A 43 7.20 1.72 -6.45
CA SER A 43 7.75 0.37 -6.31
C SER A 43 7.23 -0.35 -5.07
N SER A 44 7.07 0.37 -3.96
CA SER A 44 6.53 -0.15 -2.69
C SER A 44 5.06 -0.52 -2.84
N SER A 45 4.28 0.32 -3.55
CA SER A 45 2.87 0.06 -3.83
C SER A 45 2.71 -1.17 -4.73
N LYS A 46 3.52 -1.29 -5.80
CA LYS A 46 3.54 -2.48 -6.66
C LYS A 46 3.90 -3.76 -5.89
N ALA A 47 4.90 -3.69 -5.01
CA ALA A 47 5.30 -4.83 -4.18
C ALA A 47 4.19 -5.26 -3.21
N ARG A 48 3.48 -4.29 -2.62
CA ARG A 48 2.30 -4.55 -1.78
C ARG A 48 1.18 -5.20 -2.57
N ASP A 49 0.87 -4.71 -3.78
CA ASP A 49 -0.16 -5.29 -4.63
C ASP A 49 0.16 -6.75 -5.00
N MET A 50 1.43 -7.06 -5.26
CA MET A 50 1.89 -8.43 -5.52
C MET A 50 1.71 -9.34 -4.31
N GLU A 51 2.07 -8.88 -3.11
CA GLU A 51 1.93 -9.66 -1.88
C GLU A 51 0.44 -9.90 -1.54
N ASN A 52 -0.36 -8.85 -1.61
CA ASN A 52 -1.81 -8.95 -1.44
C ASN A 52 -2.44 -9.89 -2.47
N ALA A 53 -1.93 -9.92 -3.71
CA ALA A 53 -2.40 -10.85 -4.73
C ALA A 53 -2.02 -12.30 -4.41
N ARG A 54 -0.80 -12.57 -3.91
CA ARG A 54 -0.43 -13.92 -3.44
C ARG A 54 -1.31 -14.36 -2.28
N GLN A 55 -1.55 -13.48 -1.32
CA GLN A 55 -2.46 -13.74 -0.21
C GLN A 55 -3.88 -14.01 -0.72
N ALA A 56 -4.38 -13.20 -1.65
CA ALA A 56 -5.70 -13.39 -2.25
C ALA A 56 -5.84 -14.75 -2.94
N ALA A 57 -4.85 -15.18 -3.72
CA ALA A 57 -4.84 -16.49 -4.35
C ALA A 57 -4.86 -17.62 -3.31
N SER A 58 -4.03 -17.52 -2.26
CA SER A 58 -4.00 -18.52 -1.18
C SER A 58 -5.33 -18.61 -0.43
N VAL A 59 -5.94 -17.47 -0.09
CA VAL A 59 -7.24 -17.44 0.60
C VAL A 59 -8.35 -17.97 -0.31
N ALA A 60 -8.33 -17.59 -1.60
CA ALA A 60 -9.32 -18.06 -2.57
C ALA A 60 -9.27 -19.58 -2.75
N GLN A 61 -8.07 -20.14 -2.91
CA GLN A 61 -7.87 -21.59 -3.03
C GLN A 61 -8.27 -22.32 -1.74
N GLY A 62 -7.97 -21.76 -0.57
CA GLY A 62 -8.43 -22.31 0.71
C GLY A 62 -9.95 -22.31 0.84
N ALA A 63 -10.62 -21.23 0.43
CA ALA A 63 -12.07 -21.15 0.42
C ALA A 63 -12.70 -22.15 -0.58
N GLU A 64 -12.10 -22.31 -1.77
CA GLU A 64 -12.57 -23.27 -2.76
C GLU A 64 -12.39 -24.72 -2.28
N ALA A 65 -11.25 -25.05 -1.67
CA ALA A 65 -11.02 -26.34 -1.03
C ALA A 65 -11.99 -26.62 0.13
N ALA A 66 -12.46 -25.55 0.80
CA ALA A 66 -13.52 -25.63 1.81
C ALA A 66 -14.93 -25.84 1.21
N GLY A 67 -15.05 -25.91 -0.12
CA GLY A 67 -16.33 -26.06 -0.83
C GLY A 67 -17.08 -24.74 -1.07
N VAL A 68 -16.41 -23.58 -0.93
CA VAL A 68 -16.98 -22.28 -1.28
C VAL A 68 -16.72 -21.98 -2.75
N SER A 69 -17.76 -22.05 -3.58
CA SER A 69 -17.67 -21.60 -4.98
C SER A 69 -17.60 -20.08 -5.05
N LEU A 70 -16.39 -19.55 -5.25
CA LEU A 70 -16.15 -18.14 -5.55
C LEU A 70 -16.54 -17.78 -7.00
N LEU A 71 -16.71 -18.79 -7.84
CA LEU A 71 -17.11 -18.70 -9.23
C LEU A 71 -18.61 -18.46 -9.36
N ASN A 72 -19.00 -17.24 -9.72
CA ASN A 72 -20.26 -17.02 -10.42
C ASN A 72 -19.94 -16.96 -11.93
N PRO A 73 -20.74 -17.60 -12.81
CA PRO A 73 -20.53 -17.49 -14.25
C PRO A 73 -20.53 -16.01 -14.67
N GLY A 74 -19.42 -15.52 -15.24
CA GLY A 74 -19.28 -14.14 -15.72
C GLY A 74 -18.75 -13.11 -14.70
N SER A 75 -18.41 -13.49 -13.46
CA SER A 75 -17.81 -12.55 -12.50
C SER A 75 -16.35 -12.23 -12.85
N THR A 76 -15.98 -10.95 -12.80
CA THR A 76 -14.61 -10.49 -12.99
C THR A 76 -13.74 -10.83 -11.77
N VAL A 77 -12.42 -10.85 -11.95
CA VAL A 77 -11.45 -11.06 -10.84
C VAL A 77 -11.65 -10.03 -9.72
N GLU A 78 -11.96 -8.78 -10.07
CA GLU A 78 -12.23 -7.71 -9.09
C GLU A 78 -13.47 -8.01 -8.24
N GLU A 79 -14.54 -8.52 -8.84
CA GLU A 79 -15.74 -8.89 -8.10
C GLU A 79 -15.48 -10.06 -7.15
N MET A 80 -14.66 -11.03 -7.57
CA MET A 80 -14.21 -12.11 -6.68
C MET A 80 -13.40 -11.57 -5.50
N LEU A 81 -12.49 -10.63 -5.74
CA LEU A 81 -11.71 -9.98 -4.68
C LEU A 81 -12.60 -9.20 -3.72
N ARG A 82 -13.64 -8.50 -4.21
CA ARG A 82 -14.63 -7.82 -3.35
C ARG A 82 -15.38 -8.80 -2.47
N ARG A 83 -15.81 -9.94 -3.03
CA ARG A 83 -16.47 -11.01 -2.25
C ARG A 83 -15.54 -11.59 -1.19
N LEU A 84 -14.28 -11.82 -1.54
CA LEU A 84 -13.25 -12.24 -0.57
C LEU A 84 -12.97 -11.16 0.47
N ASN A 85 -13.06 -9.88 0.12
CA ASN A 85 -12.89 -8.77 1.06
C ASN A 85 -14.08 -8.62 2.01
N ALA A 86 -15.30 -8.88 1.53
CA ALA A 86 -16.50 -8.97 2.37
C ALA A 86 -16.45 -10.18 3.32
N GLY A 87 -15.70 -11.22 2.95
CA GLY A 87 -15.53 -12.45 3.70
C GLY A 87 -16.51 -13.52 3.22
N VAL A 88 -16.00 -14.73 3.07
CA VAL A 88 -16.80 -15.91 2.70
C VAL A 88 -16.69 -16.98 3.79
N THR A 89 -17.81 -17.55 4.17
CA THR A 89 -17.87 -18.57 5.23
C THR A 89 -18.40 -19.88 4.63
N PRO A 90 -17.64 -20.98 4.69
CA PRO A 90 -18.13 -22.28 4.28
C PRO A 90 -19.29 -22.71 5.18
N THR A 91 -20.37 -23.15 4.56
CA THR A 91 -21.57 -23.62 5.27
C THR A 91 -21.55 -25.15 5.50
N ARG A 92 -20.53 -25.85 5.00
CA ARG A 92 -20.39 -27.31 5.07
C ARG A 92 -18.92 -27.72 5.29
N GLY A 93 -18.70 -28.88 5.90
CA GLY A 93 -17.36 -29.47 6.11
C GLY A 93 -16.73 -29.21 7.49
N ALA A 94 -15.54 -29.78 7.73
CA ALA A 94 -14.83 -29.73 9.01
C ALA A 94 -14.38 -28.31 9.46
N ILE A 95 -14.44 -27.35 8.54
CA ILE A 95 -14.07 -25.94 8.74
C ILE A 95 -15.28 -25.01 8.58
N SER A 96 -16.50 -25.56 8.68
CA SER A 96 -17.74 -24.78 8.68
C SER A 96 -17.71 -23.70 9.77
N GLY A 97 -18.06 -22.47 9.41
CA GLY A 97 -18.04 -21.31 10.32
C GLY A 97 -16.73 -20.52 10.36
N GLN A 98 -15.66 -20.98 9.71
CA GLN A 98 -14.43 -20.21 9.53
C GLN A 98 -14.58 -19.22 8.37
N THR A 99 -14.29 -17.94 8.56
CA THR A 99 -14.39 -16.93 7.49
C THR A 99 -13.06 -16.78 6.77
N PHE A 100 -13.06 -17.01 5.46
CA PHE A 100 -11.98 -16.67 4.57
C PHE A 100 -12.17 -15.23 4.12
N GLN A 101 -11.26 -14.35 4.54
CA GLN A 101 -11.33 -12.94 4.21
C GLN A 101 -9.95 -12.43 3.78
N LEU A 102 -9.90 -11.77 2.62
CA LEU A 102 -8.78 -10.93 2.24
C LEU A 102 -9.01 -9.57 2.88
N LYS A 103 -8.26 -9.19 3.91
CA LYS A 103 -8.38 -7.85 4.49
C LYS A 103 -7.60 -6.85 3.65
N THR A 104 -8.26 -6.25 2.67
CA THR A 104 -7.66 -5.22 1.81
C THR A 104 -8.54 -3.99 1.69
N ARG A 105 -7.93 -2.87 1.30
CA ARG A 105 -8.67 -1.64 1.02
C ARG A 105 -9.30 -1.75 -0.36
N GLU A 106 -10.54 -1.29 -0.50
CA GLU A 106 -11.26 -1.32 -1.78
C GLU A 106 -10.48 -0.64 -2.92
N ALA A 107 -9.80 0.47 -2.61
CA ALA A 107 -8.97 1.19 -3.57
C ALA A 107 -7.74 0.40 -4.09
N GLU A 108 -7.32 -0.67 -3.40
CA GLU A 108 -6.19 -1.52 -3.80
C GLU A 108 -6.62 -2.68 -4.71
N ILE A 109 -7.91 -3.01 -4.78
CA ILE A 109 -8.43 -4.15 -5.56
C ILE A 109 -8.02 -4.09 -7.04
N PRO A 110 -8.13 -2.96 -7.75
CA PRO A 110 -7.70 -2.87 -9.15
C PRO A 110 -6.20 -3.09 -9.34
N GLY A 111 -5.37 -2.75 -8.34
CA GLY A 111 -3.93 -3.00 -8.36
C GLY A 111 -3.61 -4.49 -8.19
N ILE A 112 -4.27 -5.12 -7.22
CA ILE A 112 -4.16 -6.55 -6.90
C ILE A 112 -4.63 -7.42 -8.09
N ALA A 113 -5.79 -7.09 -8.68
CA ALA A 113 -6.40 -7.85 -9.78
C ALA A 113 -5.48 -7.99 -11.00
N ARG A 114 -4.55 -7.06 -11.21
CA ARG A 114 -3.58 -7.11 -12.32
C ARG A 114 -2.69 -8.35 -12.26
N PHE A 115 -2.38 -8.82 -11.05
CA PHE A 115 -1.49 -9.95 -10.79
C PHE A 115 -2.22 -11.28 -10.61
N LEU A 116 -3.52 -11.34 -10.89
CA LEU A 116 -4.34 -12.52 -10.70
C LEU A 116 -5.02 -12.95 -11.99
N ARG A 117 -5.07 -14.25 -12.24
CA ARG A 117 -5.78 -14.84 -13.38
C ARG A 117 -6.56 -16.06 -12.94
N MET A 118 -7.65 -16.31 -13.66
CA MET A 118 -8.41 -17.53 -13.51
C MET A 118 -7.78 -18.62 -14.38
N GLN A 119 -7.41 -19.73 -13.77
CA GLN A 119 -6.91 -20.92 -14.46
C GLN A 119 -7.61 -22.15 -13.89
N ASN A 120 -8.29 -22.93 -14.74
CA ASN A 120 -9.01 -24.14 -14.35
C ASN A 120 -10.02 -23.94 -13.19
N GLY A 121 -10.67 -22.78 -13.13
CA GLY A 121 -11.62 -22.43 -12.06
C GLY A 121 -10.97 -21.84 -10.80
N LEU A 122 -9.65 -21.94 -10.66
CA LEU A 122 -8.91 -21.42 -9.52
C LEU A 122 -8.39 -20.00 -9.77
N LEU A 123 -8.36 -19.19 -8.72
CA LEU A 123 -7.66 -17.91 -8.73
C LEU A 123 -6.17 -18.14 -8.50
N VAL A 124 -5.35 -17.79 -9.49
CA VAL A 124 -3.91 -18.04 -9.51
C VAL A 124 -3.14 -16.72 -9.61
N TYR A 125 -2.09 -16.60 -8.82
CA TYR A 125 -1.13 -15.51 -8.89
C TYR A 125 -0.22 -15.65 -10.11
N VAL A 126 -0.10 -14.59 -10.91
CA VAL A 126 0.67 -14.55 -12.16
C VAL A 126 1.64 -13.37 -12.22
N GLY A 127 2.09 -12.89 -11.06
CA GLY A 127 3.06 -11.79 -11.04
C GLY A 127 4.41 -12.17 -11.68
N PRO A 128 5.12 -11.18 -12.26
CA PRO A 128 6.47 -11.36 -12.75
C PRO A 128 7.47 -11.71 -11.64
#